data_AF-A0A8S1DZ58-F1
#
_entry.id   AF-A0A8S1DZ58-F1
#
_cell.length_a   1.000
_cell.length_b   1.000
_cell.length_c   1.000
_cell.angle_alpha   90.00
_cell.angle_beta   90.00
_cell.angle_gamma   90.00
#
_symmetry.space_group_name_H-M   'P 1'
#
loop_
_entity.id
_entity.type
_entity.pdbx_description
1 polymer ?
#
loop_
_entity_poly.entity_id
_entity_poly.type
_entity_poly.pdbx_seq_one_letter_code
_entity_poly.pdbx_strand_id
1 'polypeptide(L)'
;MEDQPRVRHVLLFYHLEDDTISVMEPPIVNSGCVQGKVLKRHRVPKASQDDGPKDAATASYWHWTDLNVGGSVWLYGRTYQLASCDAFTREFLERHGISVGGEIVVPADPYTQEQTRAMQRQTQDVDGHSPSAVLYQGLDKLGRFLAFDRQVLRFFAVWQDPMDPMHEKRYFKVLFYLADGTMEIQPEYKVNDGHYKYPNLLARQLLPRGGLLPADLPSFRDMDCYVAEDLQVGSEIEVLGRRLRLFDCDGFTRDYYAARLGIVQPPSVPTESPAPAPLVQPLPPHNGFGSPEDSLRSCLHLVPRRPCPSHPGPDDRPLRYLVRLNSERPHDLARRFVLSYQTRFGFCTITELGRRNSGREGGRFFGPRLIEKPDSDPMQPQPEYYGPADFAIGECNF
;
A
#
# COMPACT_ATOMS: atom_id res chain seq x y z
N MET A 1 26.04 -15.37 -41.05
CA MET A 1 24.69 -14.83 -41.32
C MET A 1 24.79 -14.12 -42.64
N GLU A 2 24.28 -14.74 -43.69
CA GLU A 2 24.20 -14.10 -45.01
C GLU A 2 23.29 -12.87 -44.92
N ASP A 3 23.77 -11.74 -45.43
CA ASP A 3 23.04 -10.48 -45.42
C ASP A 3 21.85 -10.62 -46.39
N GLN A 4 20.65 -10.85 -45.86
CA GLN A 4 19.45 -10.99 -46.68
C GLN A 4 19.21 -9.71 -47.49
N PRO A 5 18.84 -9.80 -48.78
CA PRO A 5 18.62 -8.63 -49.62
C PRO A 5 17.44 -7.81 -49.07
N ARG A 6 17.69 -6.51 -48.81
CA ARG A 6 16.67 -5.56 -48.32
C ARG A 6 16.14 -4.69 -49.45
N VAL A 7 14.84 -4.47 -49.48
CA VAL A 7 14.18 -3.55 -50.43
C VAL A 7 13.88 -2.22 -49.74
N ARG A 8 14.38 -1.10 -50.29
CA ARG A 8 14.13 0.25 -49.76
C ARG A 8 13.26 1.04 -50.75
N HIS A 9 12.07 1.41 -50.31
CA HIS A 9 11.18 2.27 -51.09
C HIS A 9 11.70 3.70 -51.07
N VAL A 10 11.73 4.37 -52.22
CA VAL A 10 12.12 5.78 -52.32
C VAL A 10 11.15 6.53 -53.22
N LEU A 11 10.96 7.80 -52.91
CA LEU A 11 10.23 8.76 -53.71
C LEU A 11 11.23 9.62 -54.48
N LEU A 12 11.13 9.59 -55.80
CA LEU A 12 11.90 10.45 -56.70
C LEU A 12 11.02 11.59 -57.16
N PHE A 13 11.44 12.82 -56.88
CA PHE A 13 10.78 14.03 -57.34
C PHE A 13 11.60 14.67 -58.45
N TYR A 14 10.97 14.93 -59.59
CA TYR A 14 11.50 15.76 -60.66
C TYR A 14 10.82 17.13 -60.61
N HIS A 15 11.60 18.18 -60.44
CA HIS A 15 11.09 19.55 -60.36
C HIS A 15 11.13 20.18 -61.75
N LEU A 16 9.95 20.39 -62.34
CA LEU A 16 9.79 20.94 -63.70
C LEU A 16 10.26 22.40 -63.84
N GLU A 17 10.43 23.12 -62.74
CA GLU A 17 10.83 24.53 -62.76
C GLU A 17 12.30 24.76 -63.14
N ASP A 18 13.18 23.79 -62.82
CA ASP A 18 14.63 23.93 -62.96
C ASP A 18 15.36 22.63 -63.35
N ASP A 19 14.61 21.62 -63.81
CA ASP A 19 15.11 20.30 -64.20
C ASP A 19 15.95 19.62 -63.10
N THR A 20 15.59 19.83 -61.83
CA THR A 20 16.29 19.23 -60.68
C THR A 20 15.62 17.95 -60.19
N ILE A 21 16.42 17.04 -59.62
CA ILE A 21 15.94 15.79 -59.02
C ILE A 21 16.25 15.79 -57.53
N SER A 22 15.30 15.29 -56.74
CA SER A 22 15.51 14.99 -55.32
C SER A 22 14.95 13.62 -54.99
N VAL A 23 15.63 12.87 -54.12
CA VAL A 23 15.23 11.52 -53.72
C VAL A 23 15.05 11.47 -52.21
N MET A 24 13.93 10.94 -51.76
CA MET A 24 13.58 10.83 -50.34
C MET A 24 13.07 9.44 -50.03
N GLU A 25 13.53 8.86 -48.94
CA GLU A 25 12.96 7.64 -48.38
C GLU A 25 11.89 8.00 -47.34
N PRO A 26 10.65 7.50 -47.49
CA PRO A 26 9.59 7.76 -46.53
C PRO A 26 9.93 7.14 -45.17
N PRO A 27 9.50 7.77 -44.05
CA PRO A 27 9.75 7.22 -42.73
C PRO A 27 8.93 5.95 -42.50
N ILE A 28 9.62 4.85 -42.20
CA ILE A 28 9.04 3.55 -41.83
C ILE A 28 9.44 3.27 -40.39
N VAL A 29 8.46 3.14 -39.51
CA VAL A 29 8.66 2.86 -38.08
C VAL A 29 9.41 1.53 -37.93
N ASN A 30 10.38 1.47 -37.01
CA ASN A 30 11.17 0.27 -36.70
C ASN A 30 12.05 -0.28 -37.85
N SER A 31 12.36 0.51 -38.89
CA SER A 31 13.24 0.02 -39.98
C SER A 31 14.70 -0.22 -39.58
N GLY A 32 15.15 0.41 -38.49
CA GLY A 32 16.56 0.36 -38.05
C GLY A 32 17.54 1.10 -38.97
N CYS A 33 17.06 1.77 -40.03
CA CYS A 33 17.88 2.51 -40.98
C CYS A 33 17.70 4.02 -40.83
N VAL A 34 18.74 4.79 -41.15
CA VAL A 34 18.62 6.25 -41.29
C VAL A 34 17.76 6.55 -42.53
N GLN A 35 16.63 7.22 -42.31
CA GLN A 35 15.61 7.56 -43.30
C GLN A 35 15.58 9.06 -43.60
N GLY A 36 14.85 9.45 -44.65
CA GLY A 36 14.67 10.85 -45.06
C GLY A 36 15.32 11.17 -46.40
N LYS A 37 15.88 12.38 -46.54
CA LYS A 37 16.44 12.86 -47.82
C LYS A 37 17.70 12.07 -48.20
N VAL A 38 17.59 11.23 -49.23
CA VAL A 38 18.70 10.44 -49.80
C VAL A 38 19.53 11.28 -50.76
N LEU A 39 18.86 12.09 -51.59
CA LEU A 39 19.50 13.00 -52.53
C LEU A 39 18.90 14.40 -52.37
N LYS A 40 19.75 15.39 -52.09
CA LYS A 40 19.34 16.80 -52.06
C LYS A 40 18.96 17.25 -53.46
N ARG A 41 18.05 18.23 -53.56
CA ARG A 41 17.59 18.81 -54.82
C ARG A 41 18.74 19.48 -55.58
N HIS A 42 19.05 18.98 -56.76
CA HIS A 42 19.98 19.59 -57.72
C HIS A 42 19.86 18.91 -59.10
N ARG A 43 20.49 19.47 -60.13
CA ARG A 43 20.52 18.89 -61.48
C ARG A 43 21.47 17.70 -61.49
N VAL A 44 20.95 16.53 -61.87
CA VAL A 44 21.73 15.29 -61.87
C VAL A 44 22.24 14.99 -63.28
N PRO A 45 23.55 14.84 -63.48
CA PRO A 45 24.10 14.44 -64.77
C PRO A 45 23.82 12.95 -65.04
N LYS A 46 23.48 12.62 -66.28
CA LYS A 46 23.51 11.25 -66.80
C LYS A 46 24.98 10.88 -66.98
N ALA A 47 25.56 10.13 -66.06
CA ALA A 47 26.88 9.56 -66.30
C ALA A 47 26.73 8.34 -67.21
N SER A 48 27.52 8.27 -68.29
CA SER A 48 27.78 7.02 -68.98
C SER A 48 28.57 6.10 -68.05
N GLN A 49 28.27 4.80 -68.10
CA GLN A 49 28.87 3.78 -67.23
C GLN A 49 30.40 3.66 -67.38
N ASP A 50 30.97 4.22 -68.45
CA ASP A 50 32.40 4.42 -68.66
C ASP A 50 32.69 5.91 -68.91
N ASP A 51 33.71 6.42 -68.21
CA ASP A 51 34.27 7.78 -68.21
C ASP A 51 33.37 8.94 -67.70
N GLY A 52 33.82 9.55 -66.60
CA GLY A 52 33.25 10.79 -66.08
C GLY A 52 33.38 11.97 -67.06
N PRO A 53 32.53 12.99 -66.96
CA PRO A 53 32.56 14.11 -67.90
C PRO A 53 33.86 14.90 -67.72
N LYS A 54 34.71 14.88 -68.76
CA LYS A 54 35.95 15.68 -68.81
C LYS A 54 35.72 17.17 -69.06
N ASP A 55 34.49 17.60 -69.38
CA ASP A 55 34.14 19.02 -69.51
C ASP A 55 32.69 19.27 -69.06
N ALA A 56 32.46 20.28 -68.22
CA ALA A 56 31.14 20.66 -67.70
C ALA A 56 30.15 21.15 -68.78
N ALA A 57 30.63 21.43 -69.99
CA ALA A 57 29.83 21.92 -71.12
C ALA A 57 29.07 20.82 -71.88
N THR A 58 29.44 19.54 -71.73
CA THR A 58 28.86 18.41 -72.48
C THR A 58 28.19 17.39 -71.55
N ALA A 59 27.89 17.76 -70.30
CA ALA A 59 27.16 16.89 -69.40
C ALA A 59 25.68 16.80 -69.83
N SER A 60 25.25 15.63 -70.29
CA SER A 60 23.83 15.34 -70.51
C SER A 60 23.14 15.20 -69.15
N TYR A 61 22.04 15.90 -68.92
CA TYR A 61 21.28 15.84 -67.67
C TYR A 61 20.04 14.95 -67.82
N TRP A 62 19.54 14.43 -66.70
CA TRP A 62 18.27 13.72 -66.68
C TRP A 62 17.12 14.67 -67.04
N HIS A 63 16.32 14.27 -68.02
CA HIS A 63 15.13 15.00 -68.44
C HIS A 63 13.89 14.16 -68.12
N TRP A 64 12.74 14.80 -67.91
CA TRP A 64 11.49 14.10 -67.57
C TRP A 64 11.08 13.09 -68.64
N THR A 65 11.49 13.29 -69.90
CA THR A 65 11.25 12.34 -71.00
C THR A 65 11.94 10.99 -70.81
N ASP A 66 13.01 10.94 -70.01
CA ASP A 66 13.76 9.71 -69.74
C ASP A 66 13.22 8.93 -68.53
N LEU A 67 12.25 9.52 -67.80
CA LEU A 67 11.73 8.99 -66.55
C LEU A 67 10.35 8.38 -66.80
N ASN A 68 10.32 7.13 -67.26
CA ASN A 68 9.08 6.36 -67.42
C ASN A 68 8.99 5.20 -66.43
N VAL A 69 7.77 4.80 -66.08
CA VAL A 69 7.51 3.64 -65.21
C VAL A 69 8.06 2.37 -65.88
N GLY A 70 8.83 1.58 -65.12
CA GLY A 70 9.62 0.45 -65.61
C GLY A 70 11.03 0.78 -66.07
N GLY A 71 11.37 2.07 -66.14
CA GLY A 71 12.74 2.52 -66.39
C GLY A 71 13.64 2.37 -65.16
N SER A 72 14.92 2.10 -65.43
CA SER A 72 15.98 2.14 -64.42
C SER A 72 16.71 3.48 -64.49
N VAL A 73 16.82 4.17 -63.35
CA VAL A 73 17.50 5.47 -63.24
C VAL A 73 18.77 5.30 -62.44
N TRP A 74 19.91 5.62 -63.04
CA TRP A 74 21.21 5.58 -62.37
C TRP A 74 21.55 6.96 -61.79
N LEU A 75 21.67 7.05 -60.46
CA LEU A 75 22.00 8.27 -59.73
C LEU A 75 23.14 7.98 -58.73
N TYR A 76 24.30 8.61 -58.92
CA TYR A 76 25.44 8.58 -57.99
C TYR A 76 25.79 7.19 -57.44
N GLY A 77 25.98 6.22 -58.34
CA GLY A 77 26.39 4.86 -57.97
C GLY A 77 25.26 3.95 -57.45
N ARG A 78 23.99 4.39 -57.55
CA ARG A 78 22.82 3.57 -57.22
C ARG A 78 21.85 3.53 -58.39
N THR A 79 21.32 2.35 -58.68
CA THR A 79 20.27 2.14 -59.68
C THR A 79 18.92 2.07 -58.98
N TYR A 80 18.01 2.96 -59.37
CA TYR A 80 16.64 3.01 -58.87
C TYR A 80 15.70 2.46 -59.95
N GLN A 81 14.74 1.64 -59.54
CA GLN A 81 13.68 1.13 -60.44
C GLN A 81 12.42 1.95 -60.23
N LEU A 82 11.90 2.56 -61.30
CA LEU A 82 10.67 3.34 -61.24
C LEU A 82 9.47 2.38 -61.28
N ALA A 83 8.92 2.06 -60.12
CA ALA A 83 7.84 1.07 -60.01
C ALA A 83 6.43 1.66 -60.25
N SER A 84 6.20 2.89 -59.79
CA SER A 84 4.92 3.60 -59.96
C SER A 84 5.16 5.10 -60.11
N CYS A 85 4.14 5.81 -60.58
CA CYS A 85 4.13 7.26 -60.68
C CYS A 85 2.83 7.82 -60.10
N ASP A 86 2.88 9.07 -59.67
CA ASP A 86 1.71 9.79 -59.17
C ASP A 86 0.70 10.08 -60.31
N ALA A 87 -0.56 10.29 -59.95
CA ALA A 87 -1.65 10.55 -60.89
C ALA A 87 -1.36 11.77 -61.77
N PHE A 88 -0.81 12.83 -61.17
CA PHE A 88 -0.39 14.03 -61.89
C PHE A 88 0.72 13.72 -62.92
N THR A 89 1.73 12.96 -62.51
CA THR A 89 2.85 12.60 -63.39
C THR A 89 2.41 11.76 -64.58
N ARG A 90 1.46 10.83 -64.36
CA ARG A 90 0.87 10.03 -65.43
C ARG A 90 0.18 10.91 -66.47
N GLU A 91 -0.72 11.77 -66.02
CA GLU A 91 -1.46 12.67 -66.91
C GLU A 91 -0.52 13.64 -67.64
N PHE A 92 0.51 14.16 -66.96
CA PHE A 92 1.50 15.04 -67.56
C PHE A 92 2.28 14.37 -68.69
N LEU A 93 2.78 13.15 -68.47
CA LEU A 93 3.53 12.39 -69.47
C LEU A 93 2.66 12.01 -70.68
N GLU A 94 1.42 11.58 -70.44
CA GLU A 94 0.47 11.22 -71.49
C GLU A 94 0.11 12.44 -72.37
N ARG A 95 -0.10 13.62 -71.76
CA ARG A 95 -0.33 14.88 -72.49
C ARG A 95 0.84 15.28 -73.39
N HIS A 96 2.07 14.90 -73.02
CA HIS A 96 3.28 15.16 -73.80
C HIS A 96 3.67 14.00 -74.73
N GLY A 97 2.77 13.03 -74.93
CA GLY A 97 2.94 11.95 -75.91
C GLY A 97 3.75 10.75 -75.42
N ILE A 98 4.03 10.63 -74.12
CA ILE A 98 4.73 9.50 -73.52
C ILE A 98 3.71 8.54 -72.90
N SER A 99 3.61 7.32 -73.43
CA SER A 99 2.76 6.27 -72.87
C SER A 99 3.36 5.72 -71.57
N VAL A 100 2.65 5.91 -70.46
CA VAL A 100 3.08 5.44 -69.13
C VAL A 100 2.61 4.01 -68.90
N GLY A 101 3.54 3.12 -68.55
CA GLY A 101 3.23 1.73 -68.22
C GLY A 101 2.30 1.55 -67.01
N GLY A 102 1.81 0.32 -66.82
CA GLY A 102 1.12 -0.08 -65.60
C GLY A 102 2.07 -0.10 -64.39
N GLU A 103 1.50 -0.06 -63.18
CA GLU A 103 2.27 -0.16 -61.94
C GLU A 103 2.98 -1.52 -61.86
N ILE A 104 4.28 -1.48 -61.54
CA ILE A 104 5.10 -2.68 -61.35
C ILE A 104 5.04 -3.08 -59.89
N VAL A 105 4.73 -4.35 -59.65
CA VAL A 105 4.73 -4.93 -58.30
C VAL A 105 6.14 -4.88 -57.74
N VAL A 106 6.35 -4.07 -56.70
CA VAL A 106 7.63 -4.02 -56.00
C VAL A 106 7.80 -5.32 -55.21
N PRO A 107 8.94 -6.02 -55.32
CA PRO A 107 9.18 -7.22 -54.53
C PRO A 107 9.13 -6.87 -53.04
N ALA A 108 8.40 -7.68 -52.28
CA ALA A 108 8.28 -7.48 -50.86
C ALA A 108 9.57 -7.86 -50.13
N ASP A 109 9.99 -7.02 -49.19
CA ASP A 109 11.16 -7.26 -48.36
C ASP A 109 10.92 -8.43 -47.39
N PRO A 110 11.74 -9.50 -47.41
CA PRO A 110 11.60 -10.64 -46.51
C PRO A 110 11.58 -10.24 -45.03
N TYR A 111 12.41 -9.27 -44.65
CA TYR A 111 12.51 -8.75 -43.29
C TYR A 111 11.20 -8.05 -42.86
N THR A 112 10.67 -7.18 -43.73
CA THR A 112 9.39 -6.49 -43.49
C THR A 112 8.22 -7.48 -43.46
N GLN A 113 8.23 -8.52 -44.30
CA GLN A 113 7.20 -9.57 -44.27
C GLN A 113 7.23 -10.38 -42.98
N GLU A 114 8.41 -10.76 -42.49
CA GLU A 114 8.55 -11.49 -41.23
C GLU A 114 8.08 -10.66 -40.04
N GLN A 115 8.45 -9.38 -39.98
CA GLN A 115 7.95 -8.47 -38.95
C GLN A 115 6.43 -8.28 -39.04
N THR A 116 5.90 -8.09 -40.24
CA THR A 116 4.45 -7.91 -40.45
C THR A 116 3.68 -9.18 -40.08
N ARG A 117 4.19 -10.37 -40.41
CA ARG A 117 3.60 -11.66 -40.00
C ARG A 117 3.67 -11.87 -38.49
N ALA A 118 4.78 -11.52 -37.85
CA ALA A 118 4.89 -11.56 -36.39
C ALA A 118 3.89 -10.61 -35.72
N MET A 119 3.70 -9.42 -36.29
CA MET A 119 2.74 -8.42 -35.81
C MET A 119 1.28 -8.82 -36.10
N GLN A 120 0.99 -9.44 -37.24
CA GLN A 120 -0.35 -9.93 -37.60
C GLN A 120 -0.78 -11.16 -36.80
N ARG A 121 0.16 -12.06 -36.48
CA ARG A 121 -0.08 -13.15 -35.51
C ARG A 121 -0.49 -12.57 -34.16
N GLN A 122 0.17 -11.50 -33.70
CA GLN A 122 -0.23 -10.80 -32.48
C GLN A 122 -1.62 -10.13 -32.52
N THR A 123 -2.20 -9.90 -33.71
CA THR A 123 -3.54 -9.28 -33.84
C THR A 123 -4.67 -10.27 -34.14
N GLN A 124 -4.38 -11.51 -34.53
CA GLN A 124 -5.39 -12.54 -34.79
C GLN A 124 -5.68 -13.44 -33.57
N ASP A 125 -4.77 -13.51 -32.60
CA ASP A 125 -4.97 -14.25 -31.34
C ASP A 125 -5.73 -13.41 -30.29
N VAL A 126 -6.81 -12.74 -30.68
CA VAL A 126 -7.68 -11.95 -29.78
C VAL A 126 -8.91 -12.76 -29.30
N ASP A 127 -9.16 -13.93 -29.88
CA ASP A 127 -10.23 -14.83 -29.45
C ASP A 127 -9.65 -16.03 -28.67
N GLY A 128 -9.35 -15.83 -27.39
CA GLY A 128 -8.67 -16.85 -26.59
C GLY A 128 -8.76 -16.68 -25.07
N HIS A 129 -9.95 -16.92 -24.51
CA HIS A 129 -10.19 -17.52 -23.18
C HIS A 129 -9.27 -17.12 -22.00
N SER A 130 -9.47 -15.92 -21.46
CA SER A 130 -9.17 -15.66 -20.04
C SER A 130 -10.48 -15.67 -19.23
N PRO A 131 -10.59 -16.40 -18.10
CA PRO A 131 -11.84 -16.51 -17.32
C PRO A 131 -12.39 -15.18 -16.77
N SER A 132 -11.61 -14.09 -16.79
CA SER A 132 -12.06 -12.74 -16.42
C SER A 132 -12.73 -11.97 -17.58
N ALA A 133 -13.22 -12.66 -18.62
CA ALA A 133 -13.83 -12.04 -19.79
C ALA A 133 -15.27 -11.53 -19.56
N VAL A 134 -15.94 -11.88 -18.46
CA VAL A 134 -17.38 -11.59 -18.29
C VAL A 134 -17.67 -10.10 -18.08
N LEU A 135 -16.79 -9.35 -17.43
CA LEU A 135 -16.98 -7.91 -17.19
C LEU A 135 -16.44 -6.99 -18.31
N TYR A 136 -15.58 -7.51 -19.19
CA TYR A 136 -14.82 -6.73 -20.17
C TYR A 136 -15.14 -7.11 -21.64
N GLN A 137 -16.21 -7.88 -21.85
CA GLN A 137 -16.67 -8.27 -23.18
C GLN A 137 -17.01 -7.02 -24.03
N GLY A 138 -16.33 -6.87 -25.17
CA GLY A 138 -16.67 -5.89 -26.21
C GLY A 138 -16.05 -4.50 -26.09
N LEU A 139 -15.21 -4.22 -25.09
CA LEU A 139 -14.53 -2.93 -24.94
C LEU A 139 -13.07 -3.02 -25.42
N ASP A 140 -12.76 -2.25 -26.46
CA ASP A 140 -11.39 -1.97 -26.92
C ASP A 140 -10.52 -1.45 -25.77
N LYS A 141 -9.19 -1.53 -25.92
CA LYS A 141 -8.23 -1.01 -24.94
C LYS A 141 -8.54 0.44 -24.53
N LEU A 142 -8.99 1.25 -25.49
CA LEU A 142 -9.45 2.62 -25.26
C LEU A 142 -10.78 2.68 -24.48
N GLY A 143 -11.73 1.78 -24.79
CA GLY A 143 -13.00 1.68 -24.07
C GLY A 143 -12.81 1.33 -22.60
N ARG A 144 -11.89 0.41 -22.28
CA ARG A 144 -11.54 0.08 -20.89
C ARG A 144 -10.89 1.26 -20.18
N PHE A 145 -9.96 1.95 -20.85
CA PHE A 145 -9.35 3.15 -20.31
C PHE A 145 -10.40 4.21 -19.99
N LEU A 146 -11.33 4.50 -20.91
CA LEU A 146 -12.36 5.53 -20.70
C LEU A 146 -13.38 5.15 -19.61
N ALA A 147 -13.75 3.87 -19.50
CA ALA A 147 -14.75 3.41 -18.53
C ALA A 147 -14.21 3.35 -17.09
N PHE A 148 -12.93 3.01 -16.93
CA PHE A 148 -12.29 2.79 -15.64
C PHE A 148 -11.17 3.78 -15.34
N ASP A 149 -11.10 4.90 -16.08
CA ASP A 149 -10.08 5.94 -15.85
C ASP A 149 -10.12 6.38 -14.39
N ARG A 150 -8.93 6.48 -13.78
CA ARG A 150 -8.72 6.84 -12.36
C ARG A 150 -9.36 5.92 -11.32
N GLN A 151 -9.96 4.80 -11.70
CA GLN A 151 -10.48 3.82 -10.74
C GLN A 151 -9.38 2.83 -10.36
N VAL A 152 -8.97 2.87 -9.10
CA VAL A 152 -7.89 2.05 -8.55
C VAL A 152 -8.42 1.31 -7.33
N LEU A 153 -8.26 0.00 -7.33
CA LEU A 153 -8.55 -0.85 -6.18
C LEU A 153 -7.35 -0.83 -5.25
N ARG A 154 -7.56 -0.38 -4.00
CA ARG A 154 -6.51 -0.25 -3.00
C ARG A 154 -6.70 -1.29 -1.90
N PHE A 155 -5.65 -2.08 -1.67
CA PHE A 155 -5.55 -3.09 -0.62
C PHE A 155 -4.38 -2.80 0.30
N PHE A 156 -4.51 -3.21 1.56
CA PHE A 156 -3.44 -3.17 2.55
C PHE A 156 -2.94 -4.58 2.80
N ALA A 157 -1.64 -4.74 2.69
CA ALA A 157 -0.97 -6.02 2.77
C ALA A 157 0.11 -6.00 3.85
N VAL A 158 0.36 -7.16 4.45
CA VAL A 158 1.48 -7.39 5.36
C VAL A 158 2.36 -8.49 4.79
N TRP A 159 3.67 -8.28 4.84
CA TRP A 159 4.66 -9.30 4.54
C TRP A 159 5.42 -9.62 5.82
N GLN A 160 5.57 -10.92 6.10
CA GLN A 160 6.45 -11.44 7.13
C GLN A 160 7.54 -12.20 6.41
N ASP A 161 8.79 -11.78 6.61
CA ASP A 161 9.93 -12.48 6.04
C ASP A 161 10.17 -13.78 6.84
N PRO A 162 10.03 -14.97 6.23
CA PRO A 162 10.26 -16.22 6.94
C PRO A 162 11.73 -16.44 7.32
N MET A 163 12.66 -15.71 6.72
CA MET A 163 14.10 -15.81 6.99
C MET A 163 14.59 -14.78 8.00
N ASP A 164 13.76 -13.78 8.34
CA ASP A 164 14.15 -12.78 9.33
C ASP A 164 13.96 -13.33 10.75
N PRO A 165 15.04 -13.50 11.55
CA PRO A 165 14.94 -14.00 12.91
C PRO A 165 14.06 -13.10 13.82
N MET A 166 13.93 -11.81 13.50
CA MET A 166 13.11 -10.87 14.26
C MET A 166 11.61 -10.99 13.93
N HIS A 167 11.24 -11.74 12.88
CA HIS A 167 9.86 -11.85 12.39
C HIS A 167 9.19 -10.47 12.19
N GLU A 168 9.94 -9.52 11.64
CA GLU A 168 9.46 -8.16 11.44
C GLU A 168 8.31 -8.13 10.41
N LYS A 169 7.22 -7.47 10.77
CA LYS A 169 6.07 -7.27 9.87
C LYS A 169 6.25 -5.99 9.07
N ARG A 170 6.32 -6.11 7.75
CA ARG A 170 6.38 -4.96 6.83
C ARG A 170 5.03 -4.75 6.18
N TYR A 171 4.59 -3.49 6.11
CA TYR A 171 3.28 -3.12 5.57
C TYR A 171 3.41 -2.55 4.17
N PHE A 172 2.47 -2.89 3.30
CA PHE A 172 2.44 -2.48 1.90
C PHE A 172 1.02 -2.09 1.47
N LYS A 173 0.95 -1.16 0.52
CA LYS A 173 -0.25 -0.81 -0.23
C LYS A 173 -0.15 -1.48 -1.60
N VAL A 174 -1.17 -2.26 -1.94
CA VAL A 174 -1.30 -2.90 -3.25
C VAL A 174 -2.38 -2.14 -4.02
N LEU A 175 -1.96 -1.55 -5.14
CA LEU A 175 -2.79 -0.73 -6.02
C LEU A 175 -3.04 -1.52 -7.30
N PHE A 176 -4.30 -1.85 -7.60
CA PHE A 176 -4.71 -2.53 -8.82
C PHE A 176 -5.49 -1.57 -9.71
N TYR A 177 -4.97 -1.31 -10.91
CA TYR A 177 -5.53 -0.36 -11.86
C TYR A 177 -6.53 -1.06 -12.79
N LEU A 178 -7.80 -0.68 -12.72
CA LEU A 178 -8.87 -1.32 -13.49
C LEU A 178 -8.80 -1.03 -15.00
N ALA A 179 -8.18 0.09 -15.39
CA ALA A 179 -8.06 0.50 -16.78
C ALA A 179 -7.20 -0.46 -17.62
N ASP A 180 -6.16 -1.04 -17.03
CA ASP A 180 -5.17 -1.88 -17.74
C ASP A 180 -4.81 -3.18 -17.02
N GLY A 181 -5.39 -3.47 -15.85
CA GLY A 181 -5.13 -4.68 -15.08
C GLY A 181 -3.73 -4.74 -14.46
N THR A 182 -3.03 -3.60 -14.38
CA THR A 182 -1.68 -3.53 -13.82
C THR A 182 -1.71 -3.35 -12.31
N MET A 183 -0.64 -3.78 -11.65
CA MET A 183 -0.46 -3.69 -10.21
C MET A 183 0.78 -2.86 -9.87
N GLU A 184 0.67 -2.08 -8.80
CA GLU A 184 1.75 -1.32 -8.20
C GLU A 184 1.77 -1.58 -6.69
N ILE A 185 2.96 -1.74 -6.10
CA ILE A 185 3.09 -2.08 -4.69
C ILE A 185 4.02 -1.06 -4.02
N GLN A 186 3.50 -0.40 -3.00
CA GLN A 186 4.17 0.67 -2.27
C GLN A 186 4.35 0.29 -0.81
N PRO A 187 5.53 0.45 -0.20
CA PRO A 187 5.72 0.26 1.24
C PRO A 187 4.96 1.33 2.04
N GLU A 188 4.47 0.95 3.22
CA GLU A 188 3.92 1.85 4.22
C GLU A 188 4.81 1.85 5.47
N TYR A 189 5.40 3.01 5.75
CA TYR A 189 6.33 3.21 6.86
C TYR A 189 5.59 3.74 8.09
N LYS A 190 5.85 3.16 9.26
CA LYS A 190 5.39 3.72 10.54
C LYS A 190 6.26 4.91 10.96
N VAL A 191 5.77 5.72 11.90
CA VAL A 191 6.58 6.79 12.49
C VAL A 191 7.75 6.18 13.25
N ASN A 192 8.95 6.76 13.11
CA ASN A 192 10.21 6.23 13.66
C ASN A 192 10.59 4.84 13.12
N ASP A 193 10.17 4.52 11.90
CA ASP A 193 10.67 3.35 11.19
C ASP A 193 12.14 3.53 10.77
N GLY A 194 12.96 2.51 11.03
CA GLY A 194 14.39 2.50 10.74
C GLY A 194 14.74 2.10 9.31
N HIS A 195 13.75 1.65 8.52
CA HIS A 195 13.96 1.26 7.13
C HIS A 195 14.21 2.46 6.22
N TYR A 196 15.06 2.25 5.21
CA TYR A 196 15.24 3.22 4.14
C TYR A 196 13.92 3.42 3.37
N LYS A 197 13.56 4.68 3.15
CA LYS A 197 12.32 5.07 2.48
C LYS A 197 12.49 5.04 0.96
N TYR A 198 11.81 4.11 0.31
CA TYR A 198 11.69 4.01 -1.13
C TYR A 198 10.22 4.12 -1.53
N PRO A 199 9.89 4.72 -2.69
CA PRO A 199 8.50 5.00 -3.05
C PRO A 199 7.73 3.72 -3.40
N ASN A 200 8.35 2.80 -4.14
CA ASN A 200 7.70 1.62 -4.69
C ASN A 200 8.54 0.37 -4.42
N LEU A 201 7.92 -0.70 -3.94
CA LEU A 201 8.49 -2.05 -3.93
C LEU A 201 8.43 -2.65 -5.34
N LEU A 202 7.29 -2.45 -6.01
CA LEU A 202 7.03 -2.91 -7.38
C LEU A 202 6.49 -1.73 -8.18
N ALA A 203 7.16 -1.37 -9.27
CA ALA A 203 6.65 -0.41 -10.23
C ALA A 203 5.40 -0.98 -10.94
N ARG A 204 4.56 -0.08 -11.47
CA ARG A 204 3.32 -0.45 -12.15
C ARG A 204 3.58 -1.39 -13.33
N GLN A 205 3.13 -2.64 -13.20
CA GLN A 205 3.27 -3.66 -14.25
C GLN A 205 2.22 -4.76 -14.12
N LEU A 206 2.09 -5.61 -15.13
CA LEU A 206 1.28 -6.83 -15.01
C LEU A 206 2.01 -7.82 -14.09
N LEU A 207 1.29 -8.38 -13.12
CA LEU A 207 1.85 -9.33 -12.17
C LEU A 207 1.42 -10.76 -12.55
N PRO A 208 2.35 -11.62 -13.01
CA PRO A 208 2.05 -13.02 -13.28
C PRO A 208 1.86 -13.82 -11.98
N ARG A 209 0.94 -14.78 -11.98
CA ARG A 209 0.82 -15.80 -10.95
C ARG A 209 1.96 -16.81 -11.10
N GLY A 210 2.54 -17.25 -9.99
CA GLY A 210 3.64 -18.23 -9.96
C GLY A 210 5.03 -17.66 -9.68
N GLY A 211 5.15 -16.37 -9.36
CA GLY A 211 6.32 -15.79 -8.66
C GLY A 211 7.57 -15.55 -9.52
N LEU A 212 7.98 -16.51 -10.34
CA LEU A 212 9.19 -16.43 -11.17
C LEU A 212 8.83 -16.34 -12.65
N LEU A 213 9.36 -15.32 -13.31
CA LEU A 213 9.37 -15.28 -14.77
C LEU A 213 10.28 -16.40 -15.28
N PRO A 214 9.78 -17.37 -16.07
CA PRO A 214 10.64 -18.34 -16.73
C PRO A 214 11.61 -17.59 -17.64
N ALA A 215 12.90 -17.93 -17.60
CA ALA A 215 13.94 -17.26 -18.39
C ALA A 215 13.73 -17.34 -19.93
N ASP A 216 12.87 -18.25 -20.38
CA ASP A 216 12.74 -18.67 -21.78
C ASP A 216 11.46 -18.19 -22.50
N LEU A 217 10.64 -17.30 -21.91
CA LEU A 217 9.41 -16.81 -22.56
C LEU A 217 9.56 -15.37 -23.13
N PRO A 218 9.23 -15.15 -24.42
CA PRO A 218 9.46 -13.87 -25.10
C PRO A 218 8.38 -12.80 -24.86
N SER A 219 7.32 -13.05 -24.07
CA SER A 219 6.30 -12.03 -23.75
C SER A 219 5.47 -12.33 -22.51
N PHE A 220 5.20 -11.29 -21.71
CA PHE A 220 4.31 -11.29 -20.54
C PHE A 220 2.82 -11.56 -20.86
N ARG A 221 2.45 -11.73 -22.14
CA ARG A 221 1.05 -11.78 -22.59
C ARG A 221 0.40 -13.16 -22.48
N ASP A 222 1.19 -14.23 -22.42
CA ASP A 222 0.70 -15.61 -22.29
C ASP A 222 0.74 -16.12 -20.84
N MET A 223 1.02 -15.24 -19.87
CA MET A 223 1.11 -15.59 -18.45
C MET A 223 -0.21 -15.31 -17.73
N ASP A 224 -0.67 -16.27 -16.92
CA ASP A 224 -1.82 -16.11 -16.03
C ASP A 224 -1.56 -14.99 -15.03
N CYS A 225 -2.05 -13.78 -15.32
CA CYS A 225 -1.88 -12.63 -14.43
C CYS A 225 -2.93 -12.62 -13.31
N TYR A 226 -2.65 -11.91 -12.23
CA TYR A 226 -3.65 -11.63 -11.20
C TYR A 226 -4.77 -10.78 -11.79
N VAL A 227 -6.01 -11.17 -11.52
CA VAL A 227 -7.21 -10.38 -11.83
C VAL A 227 -7.84 -9.87 -10.54
N ALA A 228 -8.77 -8.91 -10.67
CA ALA A 228 -9.47 -8.37 -9.51
C ALA A 228 -10.14 -9.49 -8.67
N GLU A 229 -10.73 -10.50 -9.31
CA GLU A 229 -11.42 -11.59 -8.59
C GLU A 229 -10.53 -12.39 -7.63
N ASP A 230 -9.21 -12.44 -7.87
CA ASP A 230 -8.25 -13.15 -7.02
C ASP A 230 -7.87 -12.37 -5.76
N LEU A 231 -8.14 -11.06 -5.75
CA LEU A 231 -7.72 -10.14 -4.69
C LEU A 231 -8.84 -10.02 -3.66
N GLN A 232 -8.75 -10.82 -2.60
CA GLN A 232 -9.72 -10.81 -1.50
C GLN A 232 -9.03 -10.52 -0.16
N VAL A 233 -9.76 -9.87 0.75
CA VAL A 233 -9.24 -9.65 2.10
C VAL A 233 -9.06 -11.01 2.80
N GLY A 234 -7.85 -11.29 3.26
CA GLY A 234 -7.47 -12.56 3.89
C GLY A 234 -6.69 -13.52 2.99
N SER A 235 -6.68 -13.32 1.67
CA SER A 235 -5.88 -14.13 0.75
C SER A 235 -4.41 -13.68 0.70
N GLU A 236 -3.54 -14.58 0.27
CA GLU A 236 -2.11 -14.34 0.08
C GLU A 236 -1.80 -14.21 -1.41
N ILE A 237 -1.08 -13.15 -1.77
CA ILE A 237 -0.59 -12.92 -3.13
C ILE A 237 0.93 -13.14 -3.16
N GLU A 238 1.40 -13.81 -4.21
CA GLU A 238 2.82 -14.01 -4.46
C GLU A 238 3.34 -12.95 -5.43
N VAL A 239 4.29 -12.15 -4.95
CA VAL A 239 4.93 -11.06 -5.68
C VAL A 239 6.43 -11.32 -5.74
N LEU A 240 6.95 -11.74 -6.90
CA LEU A 240 8.38 -11.99 -7.12
C LEU A 240 9.02 -12.89 -6.03
N GLY A 241 8.31 -13.94 -5.61
CA GLY A 241 8.74 -14.88 -4.56
C GLY A 241 8.43 -14.42 -3.12
N ARG A 242 7.83 -13.25 -2.90
CA ARG A 242 7.36 -12.78 -1.59
C ARG A 242 5.86 -13.01 -1.45
N ARG A 243 5.44 -13.65 -0.36
CA ARG A 243 4.02 -13.89 -0.05
C ARG A 243 3.46 -12.75 0.80
N LEU A 244 2.71 -11.84 0.18
CA LEU A 244 2.04 -10.73 0.86
C LEU A 244 0.63 -11.16 1.23
N ARG A 245 0.25 -11.02 2.49
CA ARG A 245 -1.11 -11.31 2.97
C ARG A 245 -1.94 -10.03 2.97
N LEU A 246 -3.07 -10.04 2.25
CA LEU A 246 -4.02 -8.94 2.24
C LEU A 246 -4.82 -8.96 3.54
N PHE A 247 -4.80 -7.87 4.32
CA PHE A 247 -5.50 -7.81 5.61
C PHE A 247 -6.64 -6.80 5.63
N ASP A 248 -6.62 -5.78 4.75
CA ASP A 248 -7.70 -4.81 4.63
C ASP A 248 -7.82 -4.24 3.20
N CYS A 249 -8.93 -3.59 2.90
CA CYS A 249 -9.19 -2.91 1.63
C CYS A 249 -9.95 -1.60 1.84
N ASP A 250 -9.75 -0.67 0.91
CA ASP A 250 -10.37 0.65 0.95
C ASP A 250 -11.90 0.62 0.78
N GLY A 251 -12.58 1.69 1.21
CA GLY A 251 -14.04 1.81 1.10
C GLY A 251 -14.52 1.71 -0.35
N PHE A 252 -13.87 2.43 -1.26
CA PHE A 252 -14.14 2.34 -2.70
C PHE A 252 -13.99 0.91 -3.25
N THR A 253 -12.95 0.20 -2.80
CA THR A 253 -12.70 -1.18 -3.18
C THR A 253 -13.85 -2.07 -2.74
N ARG A 254 -14.33 -1.94 -1.49
CA ARG A 254 -15.48 -2.70 -0.97
C ARG A 254 -16.73 -2.46 -1.80
N ASP A 255 -17.03 -1.20 -2.11
CA ASP A 255 -18.20 -0.81 -2.91
C ASP A 255 -18.12 -1.35 -4.34
N TYR A 256 -16.94 -1.29 -4.97
CA TYR A 256 -16.72 -1.83 -6.31
C TYR A 256 -16.98 -3.35 -6.37
N TYR A 257 -16.43 -4.11 -5.41
CA TYR A 257 -16.62 -5.57 -5.39
C TYR A 257 -18.08 -5.95 -5.14
N ALA A 258 -18.78 -5.23 -4.25
CA ALA A 258 -20.19 -5.44 -3.99
C ALA A 258 -21.05 -5.11 -5.22
N ALA A 259 -20.78 -3.99 -5.90
CA ALA A 259 -21.61 -3.49 -7.01
C ALA A 259 -21.36 -4.21 -8.35
N ARG A 260 -20.10 -4.51 -8.70
CA ARG A 260 -19.75 -5.06 -10.02
C ARG A 260 -19.49 -6.56 -10.02
N LEU A 261 -18.85 -7.08 -8.98
CA LEU A 261 -18.49 -8.50 -8.88
C LEU A 261 -19.51 -9.31 -8.08
N GLY A 262 -20.37 -8.65 -7.29
CA GLY A 262 -21.27 -9.32 -6.36
C GLY A 262 -20.54 -10.06 -5.23
N ILE A 263 -19.25 -9.76 -5.03
CA ILE A 263 -18.41 -10.39 -4.00
C ILE A 263 -18.35 -9.44 -2.81
N VAL A 264 -18.78 -9.89 -1.64
CA VAL A 264 -18.64 -9.11 -0.40
C VAL A 264 -17.26 -9.37 0.18
N GLN A 265 -16.43 -8.33 0.21
CA GLN A 265 -15.08 -8.43 0.78
C GLN A 265 -15.15 -8.69 2.30
N PRO A 266 -14.38 -9.67 2.83
CA PRO A 266 -14.32 -9.93 4.27
C PRO A 266 -13.93 -8.70 5.10
N PRO A 267 -14.27 -8.66 6.41
CA PRO A 267 -13.82 -7.60 7.31
C PRO A 267 -12.29 -7.63 7.48
N SER A 268 -11.72 -6.52 7.92
CA SER A 268 -10.28 -6.38 8.14
C SER A 268 -9.77 -7.44 9.12
N VAL A 269 -8.70 -8.15 8.76
CA VAL A 269 -8.06 -9.14 9.62
C VAL A 269 -7.06 -8.42 10.54
N PRO A 270 -7.16 -8.56 11.87
CA PRO A 270 -6.19 -7.97 12.79
C PRO A 270 -4.79 -8.54 12.54
N THR A 271 -3.86 -7.68 12.15
CA THR A 271 -2.46 -8.06 11.90
C THR A 271 -1.62 -8.08 13.18
N GLU A 272 -2.04 -7.33 14.21
CA GLU A 272 -1.34 -7.22 15.48
C GLU A 272 -1.97 -8.13 16.53
N SER A 273 -1.14 -8.91 17.21
CA SER A 273 -1.54 -9.59 18.44
C SER A 273 -1.75 -8.52 19.53
N PRO A 274 -2.80 -8.63 20.37
CA PRO A 274 -3.01 -7.68 21.45
C PRO A 274 -1.75 -7.60 22.29
N ALA A 275 -1.30 -6.37 22.59
CA ALA A 275 -0.15 -6.16 23.45
C ALA A 275 -0.41 -6.90 24.78
N PRO A 276 0.58 -7.63 25.33
CA PRO A 276 0.41 -8.25 26.63
C PRO A 276 0.06 -7.15 27.63
N ALA A 277 -0.94 -7.40 28.47
CA ALA A 277 -1.30 -6.47 29.52
C ALA A 277 -0.03 -6.15 30.34
N PRO A 278 0.21 -4.87 30.69
CA PRO A 278 1.36 -4.52 31.49
C PRO A 278 1.34 -5.36 32.77
N LEU A 279 2.48 -5.97 33.10
CA LEU A 279 2.62 -6.73 34.33
C LEU A 279 2.49 -5.75 35.51
N VAL A 280 1.32 -5.74 36.15
CA VAL A 280 1.10 -5.00 37.39
C VAL A 280 1.65 -5.86 38.52
N GLN A 281 2.80 -5.47 39.07
CA GLN A 281 3.31 -6.13 40.27
C GLN A 281 2.36 -5.83 41.44
N PRO A 282 1.89 -6.85 42.17
CA PRO A 282 1.07 -6.61 43.35
C PRO A 282 1.88 -5.86 44.40
N LEU A 283 1.22 -5.02 45.19
CA LEU A 283 1.87 -4.37 46.33
C LEU A 283 2.37 -5.45 47.30
N PRO A 284 3.60 -5.33 47.82
CA PRO A 284 4.10 -6.27 48.79
C PRO A 284 3.26 -6.21 50.08
N PRO A 285 3.15 -7.32 50.83
CA PRO A 285 2.46 -7.35 52.11
C PRO A 285 3.15 -6.41 53.11
N HIS A 286 2.38 -5.94 54.10
CA HIS A 286 2.91 -5.07 55.14
C HIS A 286 3.99 -5.79 55.96
N ASN A 287 5.11 -5.11 56.26
CA ASN A 287 6.26 -5.69 56.95
C ASN A 287 6.11 -5.71 58.50
N GLY A 288 4.99 -5.24 59.04
CA GLY A 288 4.70 -5.20 60.48
C GLY A 288 5.36 -4.02 61.23
N PHE A 289 6.09 -3.15 60.54
CA PHE A 289 6.70 -1.96 61.13
C PHE A 289 6.03 -0.68 60.64
N GLY A 290 5.78 0.25 61.56
CA GLY A 290 5.12 1.52 61.22
C GLY A 290 3.62 1.35 60.97
N SER A 291 3.01 2.36 60.33
CA SER A 291 1.62 2.27 59.89
C SER A 291 1.57 1.70 58.47
N PRO A 292 0.52 0.94 58.11
CA PRO A 292 0.37 0.38 56.77
C PRO A 292 0.37 1.48 55.69
N GLU A 293 -0.17 2.66 55.99
CA GLU A 293 -0.17 3.80 55.08
C GLU A 293 1.24 4.37 54.84
N ASP A 294 2.09 4.34 55.86
CA ASP A 294 3.47 4.82 55.77
C ASP A 294 4.34 3.82 54.99
N SER A 295 4.20 2.53 55.28
CA SER A 295 4.85 1.44 54.55
C SER A 295 4.46 1.43 53.07
N LEU A 296 3.18 1.66 52.75
CA LEU A 296 2.69 1.75 51.37
C LEU A 296 3.31 2.92 50.60
N ARG A 297 3.59 4.06 51.26
CA ARG A 297 4.27 5.20 50.63
C ARG A 297 5.72 4.90 50.27
N SER A 298 6.38 4.05 51.05
CA SER A 298 7.73 3.55 50.73
C SER A 298 7.73 2.66 49.49
N CYS A 299 6.67 1.88 49.27
CA CYS A 299 6.52 1.06 48.06
C CYS A 299 6.17 1.88 46.81
N LEU A 300 5.39 2.96 46.95
CA LEU A 300 4.95 3.79 45.82
C LEU A 300 5.99 4.82 45.36
N HIS A 301 6.86 5.29 46.26
CA HIS A 301 7.78 6.39 45.98
C HIS A 301 9.19 6.07 46.49
N LEU A 302 10.19 6.32 45.65
CA LEU A 302 11.60 6.20 46.03
C LEU A 302 11.97 7.07 47.24
N VAL A 303 11.42 8.28 47.31
CA VAL A 303 11.52 9.16 48.47
C VAL A 303 10.16 9.14 49.18
N PRO A 304 10.05 8.51 50.37
CA PRO A 304 8.78 8.39 51.05
C PRO A 304 8.26 9.77 51.45
N ARG A 305 6.98 10.00 51.15
CA ARG A 305 6.27 11.21 51.54
C ARG A 305 5.37 10.87 52.72
N ARG A 306 5.39 11.72 53.75
CA ARG A 306 4.47 11.59 54.89
C ARG A 306 3.04 11.49 54.37
N PRO A 307 2.23 10.54 54.86
CA PRO A 307 0.82 10.48 54.51
C PRO A 307 0.12 11.78 54.90
N CYS A 308 -0.52 12.42 53.93
CA CYS A 308 -1.35 13.60 54.19
C CYS A 308 -2.70 13.13 54.77
N PRO A 309 -3.11 13.60 55.96
CA PRO A 309 -4.48 13.35 56.42
C PRO A 309 -5.47 13.99 55.44
N SER A 310 -6.63 13.35 55.28
CA SER A 310 -7.73 13.90 54.48
C SER A 310 -8.09 15.31 54.95
N HIS A 311 -8.39 16.20 54.00
CA HIS A 311 -8.82 17.56 54.31
C HIS A 311 -10.10 17.50 55.18
N PRO A 312 -10.18 18.28 56.28
CA PRO A 312 -11.34 18.25 57.14
C PRO A 312 -12.58 18.71 56.35
N GLY A 313 -13.61 17.87 56.35
CA GLY A 313 -14.93 18.25 55.87
C GLY A 313 -15.59 19.30 56.79
N PRO A 314 -16.66 19.95 56.34
CA PRO A 314 -17.26 21.11 57.02
C PRO A 314 -17.90 20.82 58.39
N ASP A 315 -18.00 19.55 58.83
CA ASP A 315 -18.71 19.16 60.05
C ASP A 315 -17.90 18.14 60.90
N ASP A 316 -16.85 18.62 61.59
CA ASP A 316 -15.95 17.83 62.47
C ASP A 316 -16.55 17.63 63.88
N ARG A 317 -17.80 17.17 63.95
CA ARG A 317 -18.47 16.84 65.23
C ARG A 317 -18.25 15.35 65.56
N PRO A 318 -17.77 15.02 66.78
CA PRO A 318 -17.59 13.63 67.16
C PRO A 318 -18.93 12.94 67.37
N LEU A 319 -19.09 11.75 66.79
CA LEU A 319 -20.27 10.90 67.02
C LEU A 319 -20.11 10.21 68.38
N ARG A 320 -21.13 10.28 69.24
CA ARG A 320 -21.10 9.72 70.60
C ARG A 320 -22.20 8.68 70.76
N TYR A 321 -21.82 7.47 71.15
CA TYR A 321 -22.73 6.36 71.40
C TYR A 321 -22.57 5.87 72.83
N LEU A 322 -23.70 5.57 73.48
CA LEU A 322 -23.68 4.90 74.77
C LEU A 322 -23.63 3.39 74.51
N VAL A 323 -22.56 2.75 74.98
CA VAL A 323 -22.29 1.33 74.75
C VAL A 323 -22.14 0.59 76.07
N ARG A 324 -22.40 -0.72 76.04
CA ARG A 324 -22.21 -1.64 77.18
C ARG A 324 -21.29 -2.77 76.72
N LEU A 325 -20.46 -3.27 77.61
CA LEU A 325 -19.61 -4.41 77.29
C LEU A 325 -20.43 -5.70 77.35
N ASN A 326 -20.40 -6.50 76.29
CA ASN A 326 -20.97 -7.84 76.30
C ASN A 326 -19.92 -8.81 76.86
N SER A 327 -19.97 -9.10 78.17
CA SER A 327 -19.01 -9.96 78.85
C SER A 327 -19.75 -11.06 79.62
N GLU A 328 -19.14 -12.24 79.72
CA GLU A 328 -19.63 -13.34 80.56
C GLU A 328 -19.63 -12.99 82.06
N ARG A 329 -18.85 -11.97 82.45
CA ARG A 329 -18.75 -11.51 83.84
C ARG A 329 -19.93 -10.59 84.19
N PRO A 330 -20.77 -10.93 85.18
CA PRO A 330 -21.96 -10.14 85.53
C PRO A 330 -21.62 -8.73 86.03
N HIS A 331 -20.43 -8.55 86.62
CA HIS A 331 -19.94 -7.24 87.07
C HIS A 331 -19.62 -6.29 85.91
N ASP A 332 -19.29 -6.82 84.73
CA ASP A 332 -18.93 -6.01 83.57
C ASP A 332 -20.16 -5.62 82.72
N LEU A 333 -21.23 -6.41 82.76
CA LEU A 333 -22.52 -6.09 82.12
C LEU A 333 -23.18 -4.81 82.65
N ALA A 334 -22.91 -4.46 83.91
CA ALA A 334 -23.46 -3.27 84.55
C ALA A 334 -22.70 -1.97 84.20
N ARG A 335 -21.56 -2.07 83.51
CA ARG A 335 -20.72 -0.92 83.14
C ARG A 335 -21.26 -0.25 81.89
N ARG A 336 -21.25 1.08 81.91
CA ARG A 336 -21.67 1.91 80.77
C ARG A 336 -20.46 2.68 80.26
N PHE A 337 -20.28 2.65 78.96
CA PHE A 337 -19.20 3.35 78.29
C PHE A 337 -19.78 4.32 77.26
N VAL A 338 -19.02 5.35 76.94
CA VAL A 338 -19.28 6.25 75.83
C VAL A 338 -18.21 6.01 74.79
N LEU A 339 -18.63 5.52 73.62
CA LEU A 339 -17.79 5.47 72.43
C LEU A 339 -17.90 6.81 71.71
N SER A 340 -16.77 7.50 71.55
CA SER A 340 -16.67 8.75 70.81
C SER A 340 -15.83 8.50 69.55
N TYR A 341 -16.43 8.68 68.37
CA TYR A 341 -15.78 8.56 67.07
C TYR A 341 -15.51 9.94 66.48
N GLN A 342 -14.24 10.24 66.21
CA GLN A 342 -13.83 11.49 65.58
C GLN A 342 -13.94 11.36 64.05
N THR A 343 -14.89 12.04 63.42
CA THR A 343 -15.15 11.94 61.97
C THR A 343 -13.97 12.41 61.10
N ARG A 344 -13.13 13.32 61.61
CA ARG A 344 -11.94 13.80 60.89
C ARG A 344 -10.82 12.78 60.68
N PHE A 345 -10.53 11.96 61.69
CA PHE A 345 -9.38 11.05 61.67
C PHE A 345 -9.78 9.58 61.79
N GLY A 346 -11.05 9.28 62.05
CA GLY A 346 -11.52 7.92 62.30
C GLY A 346 -11.15 7.37 63.69
N PHE A 347 -10.60 8.19 64.58
CA PHE A 347 -10.21 7.73 65.91
C PHE A 347 -11.42 7.41 66.79
N CYS A 348 -11.40 6.21 67.38
CA CYS A 348 -12.36 5.78 68.39
C CYS A 348 -11.77 6.00 69.78
N THR A 349 -12.55 6.57 70.69
CA THR A 349 -12.20 6.70 72.12
C THR A 349 -13.31 6.10 72.96
N ILE A 350 -12.99 5.26 73.94
CA ILE A 350 -13.97 4.65 74.84
C ILE A 350 -13.74 5.20 76.25
N THR A 351 -14.76 5.83 76.82
CA THR A 351 -14.71 6.40 78.17
C THR A 351 -15.75 5.72 79.05
N GLU A 352 -15.34 5.17 80.19
CA GLU A 352 -16.23 4.57 81.18
C GLU A 352 -16.93 5.66 82.01
N LEU A 353 -18.25 5.56 82.11
CA LEU A 353 -19.05 6.42 82.95
C LEU A 353 -18.97 5.94 84.41
N GLY A 354 -18.41 6.79 85.27
CA GLY A 354 -18.34 6.52 86.71
C GLY A 354 -19.73 6.42 87.33
N ARG A 355 -19.95 5.37 88.14
CA ARG A 355 -21.18 5.17 88.91
C ARG A 355 -20.84 5.19 90.41
N ARG A 356 -21.59 5.97 91.19
CA ARG A 356 -21.41 6.00 92.65
C ARG A 356 -21.64 4.60 93.23
N ASN A 357 -20.84 4.23 94.24
CA ASN A 357 -20.91 2.95 94.96
C ASN A 357 -20.65 1.70 94.08
N SER A 358 -20.03 1.85 92.91
CA SER A 358 -19.62 0.71 92.07
C SER A 358 -18.27 0.10 92.47
N GLY A 359 -17.49 0.79 93.30
CA GLY A 359 -16.12 0.41 93.65
C GLY A 359 -15.09 0.59 92.52
N ARG A 360 -15.46 1.24 91.40
CA ARG A 360 -14.58 1.51 90.25
C ARG A 360 -14.59 2.99 89.91
N GLU A 361 -13.41 3.55 89.66
CA GLU A 361 -13.26 4.90 89.13
C GLU A 361 -13.63 4.91 87.65
N GLY A 362 -14.50 5.84 87.24
CA GLY A 362 -14.76 6.09 85.83
C GLY A 362 -13.54 6.76 85.19
N GLY A 363 -13.42 6.66 83.87
CA GLY A 363 -12.26 7.24 83.18
C GLY A 363 -12.09 6.72 81.76
N ARG A 364 -10.97 7.07 81.15
CA ARG A 364 -10.64 6.65 79.79
C ARG A 364 -10.29 5.16 79.77
N PHE A 365 -11.15 4.37 79.15
CA PHE A 365 -10.98 2.92 79.03
C PHE A 365 -10.14 2.56 77.78
N PHE A 366 -10.35 3.27 76.67
CA PHE A 366 -9.60 3.12 75.43
C PHE A 366 -9.25 4.49 74.85
N GLY A 367 -8.00 4.67 74.43
CA GLY A 367 -7.52 5.93 73.85
C GLY A 367 -7.89 6.17 72.40
N PRO A 368 -7.72 7.40 71.88
CA PRO A 368 -7.98 7.70 70.50
C PRO A 368 -7.02 6.90 69.62
N ARG A 369 -7.55 5.88 68.94
CA ARG A 369 -6.82 5.04 67.99
C ARG A 369 -7.80 4.58 66.91
N LEU A 370 -7.27 4.28 65.72
CA LEU A 370 -8.00 3.55 64.69
C LEU A 370 -8.19 2.11 65.17
N ILE A 371 -9.40 1.57 65.03
CA ILE A 371 -9.70 0.19 65.40
C ILE A 371 -9.86 -0.60 64.10
N GLU A 372 -9.10 -1.68 63.97
CA GLU A 372 -9.12 -2.61 62.83
C GLU A 372 -10.30 -3.57 62.98
N LYS A 373 -10.91 -3.96 61.85
CA LYS A 373 -11.96 -4.99 61.84
C LYS A 373 -11.33 -6.35 62.13
N PRO A 374 -12.00 -7.23 62.91
CA PRO A 374 -11.46 -8.54 63.28
C PRO A 374 -11.23 -9.46 62.08
N ASP A 375 -11.94 -9.23 60.97
CA ASP A 375 -11.82 -10.01 59.74
C ASP A 375 -10.71 -9.51 58.80
N SER A 376 -10.05 -8.38 59.13
CA SER A 376 -8.95 -7.87 58.32
C SER A 376 -7.64 -8.60 58.67
N ASP A 377 -7.02 -9.20 57.65
CA ASP A 377 -5.74 -9.90 57.81
C ASP A 377 -4.62 -8.85 58.02
N PRO A 378 -3.88 -8.86 59.14
CA PRO A 378 -2.87 -7.84 59.47
C PRO A 378 -1.70 -7.76 58.48
N MET A 379 -1.59 -8.75 57.57
CA MET A 379 -0.57 -8.80 56.53
C MET A 379 -1.02 -8.18 55.20
N GLN A 380 -2.29 -7.81 55.05
CA GLN A 380 -2.78 -7.14 53.86
C GLN A 380 -2.22 -5.71 53.74
N PRO A 381 -1.99 -5.21 52.51
CA PRO A 381 -1.42 -3.89 52.28
C PRO A 381 -2.34 -2.74 52.73
N GLN A 382 -3.62 -3.01 53.01
CA GLN A 382 -4.60 -2.05 53.51
C GLN A 382 -5.53 -2.71 54.54
N PRO A 383 -5.31 -2.52 55.85
CA PRO A 383 -6.26 -3.00 56.85
C PRO A 383 -7.56 -2.18 56.80
N GLU A 384 -8.67 -2.85 57.03
CA GLU A 384 -9.99 -2.22 57.09
C GLU A 384 -10.26 -1.70 58.50
N TYR A 385 -10.51 -0.40 58.61
CA TYR A 385 -10.85 0.26 59.86
C TYR A 385 -12.36 0.45 60.00
N TYR A 386 -12.85 0.50 61.25
CA TYR A 386 -14.24 0.84 61.53
C TYR A 386 -14.58 2.27 61.05
N GLY A 387 -15.60 2.36 60.20
CA GLY A 387 -16.15 3.60 59.68
C GLY A 387 -17.45 4.01 60.38
N PRO A 388 -17.98 5.21 60.06
CA PRO A 388 -19.27 5.67 60.59
C PRO A 388 -20.44 4.78 60.18
N ALA A 389 -20.34 4.08 59.04
CA ALA A 389 -21.35 3.13 58.56
C ALA A 389 -21.44 1.85 59.41
N ASP A 390 -20.36 1.50 60.10
CA ASP A 390 -20.29 0.30 60.94
C ASP A 390 -20.83 0.56 62.37
N PHE A 391 -21.40 1.72 62.66
CA PHE A 391 -21.95 2.05 63.99
C PHE A 391 -23.47 2.22 63.91
N ALA A 392 -24.22 1.13 64.09
CA ALA A 392 -25.67 1.14 64.19
C ALA A 392 -26.16 0.89 65.64
N ILE A 393 -27.34 1.44 65.98
CA ILE A 393 -27.94 1.23 67.29
C ILE A 393 -28.47 -0.20 67.39
N GLY A 394 -27.91 -0.98 68.31
CA GLY A 394 -28.33 -2.37 68.58
C GLY A 394 -27.40 -3.44 68.00
N GLU A 395 -26.39 -3.06 67.22
CA GLU A 395 -25.37 -3.98 66.72
C GLU A 395 -24.22 -4.17 67.72
N CYS A 396 -23.64 -5.37 67.71
CA CYS A 396 -22.46 -5.73 68.50
C CYS A 396 -21.23 -5.66 67.58
N ASN A 397 -20.53 -4.52 67.61
CA ASN A 397 -19.43 -4.25 66.69
C ASN A 397 -18.04 -4.44 67.31
N PHE A 398 -17.97 -5.01 68.53
CA PHE A 398 -16.74 -5.32 69.26
C PHE A 398 -16.90 -6.51 70.21
#